data_AF-L0AE51-F1
#
_entry.id   AF-L0AE51-F1
#
_cell.length_a   1.000
_cell.length_b   1.000
_cell.length_c   1.000
_cell.angle_alpha   90.00
_cell.angle_beta   90.00
_cell.angle_gamma   90.00
#
_symmetry.space_group_name_H-M   'P 1'
#
loop_
_entity.id
_entity.type
_entity.pdbx_description
1 polymer ?
#
loop_
_entity_poly.entity_id
_entity_poly.type
_entity_poly.pdbx_seq_one_letter_code
_entity_poly.pdbx_strand_id
1 'polypeptide(L)'
;MTTGPELRTGKTLVPGLLAVALFGLMALIVLNTPFGTVGDRPVGFPEDIAIVSEIGYALFDLGALQSGQLAIPETESFLAAFLLIALTLDAALDASLVLAKREEEGEPVAALSSRGAESRSLTPPADRTTVADGGDDVEAEGGGETR
;
A
#
# COMPACT_ATOMS: atom_id res chain seq x y z
N MET A 1 -11.77 -20.48 40.30
CA MET A 1 -11.93 -20.97 38.90
C MET A 1 -11.72 -19.78 38.00
N THR A 2 -10.59 -19.71 37.33
CA THR A 2 -10.28 -18.64 36.37
C THR A 2 -10.39 -19.26 34.98
N THR A 3 -11.43 -18.89 34.25
CA THR A 3 -11.63 -19.32 32.86
C THR A 3 -10.43 -18.83 32.05
N GLY A 4 -9.74 -19.75 31.37
CA GLY A 4 -8.60 -19.43 30.52
C GLY A 4 -9.01 -18.72 29.23
N PRO A 5 -8.08 -18.04 28.53
CA PRO A 5 -8.39 -17.35 27.29
C PRO A 5 -8.84 -18.34 26.20
N GLU A 6 -10.06 -18.16 25.69
CA GLU A 6 -10.60 -18.92 24.55
C GLU A 6 -10.34 -18.16 23.23
N LEU A 7 -9.79 -18.86 22.25
CA LEU A 7 -9.59 -18.32 20.91
C LEU A 7 -10.92 -18.30 20.15
N ARG A 8 -11.28 -17.16 19.56
CA ARG A 8 -12.46 -17.04 18.69
C ARG A 8 -12.18 -17.64 17.31
N THR A 9 -12.39 -18.94 17.17
CA THR A 9 -12.13 -19.75 15.96
C THR A 9 -13.24 -19.64 14.89
N GLY A 10 -14.19 -18.70 15.03
CA GLY A 10 -15.29 -18.51 14.08
C GLY A 10 -14.90 -17.75 12.81
N LYS A 11 -15.86 -17.05 12.19
CA LYS A 11 -15.66 -16.18 11.01
C LYS A 11 -14.54 -15.13 11.16
N THR A 12 -14.12 -14.84 12.39
CA THR A 12 -13.00 -13.95 12.73
C THR A 12 -11.62 -14.53 12.39
N LEU A 13 -11.51 -15.82 12.09
CA LEU A 13 -10.25 -16.47 11.75
C LEU A 13 -9.87 -16.31 10.28
N VAL A 14 -10.84 -16.06 9.40
CA VAL A 14 -10.64 -15.93 7.95
C VAL A 14 -9.58 -14.86 7.59
N PRO A 15 -9.61 -13.63 8.14
CA PRO A 15 -8.58 -12.64 7.87
C PRO A 15 -7.19 -13.06 8.34
N GLY A 16 -7.11 -13.76 9.48
CA GLY A 16 -5.84 -14.28 10.01
C GLY A 16 -5.25 -15.38 9.13
N LEU A 17 -6.09 -16.29 8.62
CA LEU A 17 -5.67 -17.33 7.68
C LEU A 17 -5.18 -16.72 6.36
N LEU A 18 -5.87 -15.70 5.85
CA LEU A 18 -5.43 -14.97 4.66
C LEU A 18 -4.08 -14.29 4.85
N ALA A 19 -3.83 -13.70 6.03
CA ALA A 19 -2.54 -13.11 6.34
C ALA A 19 -1.40 -14.16 6.33
N VAL A 20 -1.65 -15.35 6.89
CA VAL A 20 -0.68 -16.46 6.85
C VAL A 20 -0.47 -16.96 5.42
N ALA A 21 -1.53 -17.04 4.61
CA ALA A 21 -1.42 -17.42 3.20
C ALA A 21 -0.60 -16.40 2.40
N LEU A 22 -0.86 -15.10 2.58
CA LEU A 22 -0.08 -14.02 1.96
C LEU A 22 1.40 -14.11 2.37
N PHE A 23 1.68 -14.33 3.66
CA PHE A 23 3.03 -14.52 4.14
C PHE A 23 3.72 -15.73 3.48
N GLY A 24 3.01 -16.86 3.37
CA GLY A 24 3.52 -18.05 2.70
C GLY A 24 3.83 -17.81 1.23
N LEU A 25 2.97 -17.06 0.52
CA LEU A 25 3.19 -16.69 -0.87
C LEU A 25 4.40 -15.77 -1.04
N MET A 26 4.56 -14.78 -0.17
CA MET A 26 5.74 -13.92 -0.13
C MET A 26 7.02 -14.73 0.09
N ALA A 27 6.99 -15.67 1.04
CA ALA A 27 8.10 -16.57 1.29
C ALA A 27 8.41 -17.46 0.08
N LEU A 28 7.37 -17.96 -0.60
CA LEU A 28 7.53 -18.78 -1.81
C LEU A 28 8.24 -17.98 -2.92
N ILE A 29 7.83 -16.73 -3.16
CA ILE A 29 8.48 -15.88 -4.16
C ILE A 29 9.96 -15.70 -3.79
N VAL A 30 10.24 -15.23 -2.57
CA VAL A 30 11.63 -14.93 -2.13
C VAL A 30 12.53 -16.18 -2.17
N LEU A 31 12.04 -17.35 -1.76
CA LEU A 31 12.83 -18.58 -1.73
C LEU A 31 13.05 -19.19 -3.11
N ASN A 32 12.21 -18.88 -4.10
CA ASN A 32 12.33 -19.39 -5.46
C ASN A 32 12.99 -18.38 -6.42
N THR A 33 13.23 -17.14 -5.99
CA THR A 33 13.94 -16.16 -6.80
C THR A 33 15.45 -16.25 -6.57
N PRO A 34 16.25 -16.50 -7.62
CA PRO A 34 17.69 -16.41 -7.53
C PRO A 34 18.14 -14.95 -7.51
N PHE A 35 18.26 -14.36 -6.31
CA PHE A 35 18.93 -13.07 -6.14
C PHE A 35 20.44 -13.33 -6.19
N GLY A 36 21.10 -12.97 -7.30
CA GLY A 36 22.47 -13.36 -7.63
C GLY A 36 23.47 -13.32 -6.47
N THR A 37 24.42 -14.27 -6.49
CA THR A 37 25.53 -14.36 -5.53
C THR A 37 26.86 -14.16 -6.25
N VAL A 38 27.80 -13.45 -5.63
CA VAL A 38 29.21 -13.41 -6.07
C VAL A 38 30.01 -14.17 -5.03
N GLY A 39 30.26 -15.45 -5.32
CA GLY A 39 30.76 -16.40 -4.32
C GLY A 39 29.70 -16.70 -3.26
N ASP A 40 30.08 -16.72 -1.98
CA ASP A 40 29.17 -17.03 -0.84
C ASP A 40 28.47 -15.80 -0.24
N ARG A 41 28.52 -14.62 -0.90
CA ARG A 41 27.91 -13.39 -0.39
C ARG A 41 26.73 -12.95 -1.25
N PRO A 42 25.62 -12.50 -0.63
CA PRO A 42 24.57 -11.79 -1.35
C PRO A 42 25.17 -10.58 -2.05
N VAL A 43 24.92 -10.43 -3.35
CA VAL A 43 25.32 -9.24 -4.09
C VAL A 43 24.40 -8.10 -3.66
N GLY A 44 24.93 -7.17 -2.87
CA GLY A 44 24.28 -5.88 -2.64
C GLY A 44 24.44 -4.97 -3.86
N PHE A 45 23.62 -3.93 -3.93
CA PHE A 45 23.77 -2.87 -4.94
C PHE A 45 25.06 -2.09 -4.67
N PRO A 46 25.99 -1.99 -5.64
CA PRO A 46 27.16 -1.12 -5.55
C PRO A 46 26.76 0.34 -5.34
N GLU A 47 27.55 1.10 -4.57
CA GLU A 47 27.24 2.49 -4.22
C GLU A 47 27.20 3.43 -5.44
N ASP A 48 27.88 3.04 -6.52
CA ASP A 48 28.02 3.83 -7.75
C ASP A 48 26.90 3.56 -8.78
N ILE A 49 25.86 2.79 -8.42
CA ILE A 49 24.79 2.38 -9.33
C ILE A 49 23.45 2.96 -8.92
N ALA A 50 22.76 3.55 -9.89
CA ALA A 50 21.36 3.95 -9.72
C ALA A 50 20.43 2.74 -9.91
N ILE A 51 19.85 2.26 -8.82
CA ILE A 51 18.91 1.12 -8.80
C ILE A 51 17.74 1.36 -9.77
N VAL A 52 17.23 2.60 -9.83
CA VAL A 52 16.10 2.95 -10.69
C VAL A 52 16.44 2.79 -12.17
N SER A 53 17.66 3.15 -12.61
CA SER A 53 18.05 2.97 -14.02
C SER A 53 18.21 1.50 -14.36
N GLU A 54 18.78 0.68 -13.46
CA GLU A 54 18.93 -0.76 -13.68
C GLU A 54 17.58 -1.49 -13.80
N ILE A 55 16.61 -1.13 -12.95
CA ILE A 55 15.24 -1.63 -13.08
C ILE A 55 14.63 -1.19 -14.41
N GLY A 56 14.83 0.06 -14.81
CA GLY A 56 14.38 0.59 -16.10
C GLY A 56 14.98 -0.17 -17.29
N TYR A 57 16.28 -0.46 -17.25
CA TYR A 57 16.96 -1.23 -18.29
C TYR A 57 16.44 -2.66 -18.36
N ALA A 58 16.23 -3.32 -17.22
CA ALA A 58 15.66 -4.66 -17.18
C ALA A 58 14.20 -4.71 -17.68
N LEU A 59 13.39 -3.68 -17.38
CA LEU A 59 12.00 -3.58 -17.85
C LEU A 59 11.86 -3.51 -19.37
N PHE A 60 12.84 -2.88 -20.04
CA PHE A 60 12.82 -2.67 -21.49
C PHE A 60 13.81 -3.56 -22.25
N ASP A 61 14.37 -4.58 -21.60
CA ASP A 61 15.35 -5.50 -22.19
C ASP A 61 16.56 -4.76 -22.80
N LEU A 62 17.02 -3.71 -22.10
CA LEU A 62 18.16 -2.87 -22.50
C LEU A 62 19.46 -3.36 -21.85
N GLY A 63 19.68 -4.68 -21.85
CA GLY A 63 20.85 -5.32 -21.21
C GLY A 63 22.20 -4.80 -21.72
N ALA A 64 22.25 -4.32 -22.96
CA ALA A 64 23.44 -3.65 -23.52
C ALA A 64 23.83 -2.37 -22.74
N LEU A 65 22.87 -1.67 -22.16
CA LEU A 65 23.13 -0.50 -21.31
C LEU A 65 23.54 -0.90 -19.89
N GLN A 66 23.17 -2.10 -19.45
CA GLN A 66 23.58 -2.69 -18.16
C GLN A 66 24.99 -3.26 -18.20
N SER A 67 25.48 -3.65 -19.39
CA SER A 67 26.72 -4.41 -19.61
C SER A 67 28.06 -3.71 -19.28
N GLY A 68 28.04 -2.62 -18.52
CA GLY A 68 29.26 -2.00 -17.97
C GLY A 68 29.94 -2.86 -16.89
N GLN A 69 31.12 -2.43 -16.43
CA GLN A 69 31.90 -3.03 -15.32
C GLN A 69 31.11 -3.18 -13.99
N LEU A 70 29.90 -2.63 -13.94
CA LEU A 70 29.01 -2.50 -12.80
C LEU A 70 27.68 -3.27 -13.00
N ALA A 71 27.54 -4.10 -14.04
CA ALA A 71 26.30 -4.85 -14.27
C ALA A 71 25.89 -5.70 -13.06
N ILE A 72 24.64 -5.59 -12.63
CA ILE A 72 24.09 -6.43 -11.57
C ILE A 72 23.72 -7.79 -12.18
N PRO A 73 24.21 -8.91 -11.63
CA PRO A 73 23.80 -10.23 -12.10
C PRO A 73 22.34 -10.51 -11.70
N GLU A 74 21.63 -11.28 -12.54
CA GLU A 74 20.26 -11.76 -12.24
C GLU A 74 19.19 -10.65 -12.12
N THR A 75 19.36 -9.52 -12.81
CA THR A 75 18.37 -8.41 -12.77
C THR A 75 16.99 -8.85 -13.29
N GLU A 76 16.94 -9.80 -14.22
CA GLU A 76 15.68 -10.35 -14.75
C GLU A 76 14.89 -11.13 -13.69
N SER A 77 15.56 -11.96 -12.90
CA SER A 77 14.90 -12.75 -11.85
C SER A 77 14.41 -11.85 -10.71
N PHE A 78 15.22 -10.83 -10.36
CA PHE A 78 14.82 -9.78 -9.43
C PHE A 78 13.59 -9.03 -9.95
N LEU A 79 13.57 -8.65 -11.23
CA LEU A 79 12.44 -7.96 -11.83
C LEU A 79 11.18 -8.83 -11.82
N ALA A 80 11.30 -10.12 -12.16
CA ALA A 80 10.19 -11.06 -12.10
C ALA A 80 9.61 -11.17 -10.68
N ALA A 81 10.48 -11.30 -9.67
CA ALA A 81 10.05 -11.34 -8.27
C ALA A 81 9.38 -10.04 -7.83
N PHE A 82 9.94 -8.90 -8.21
CA PHE A 82 9.38 -7.58 -7.94
C PHE A 82 7.96 -7.46 -8.51
N LEU A 83 7.74 -7.88 -9.76
CA LEU A 83 6.42 -7.88 -10.39
C LEU A 83 5.45 -8.86 -9.74
N LEU A 84 5.89 -10.06 -9.36
CA LEU A 84 5.06 -11.02 -8.64
C LEU A 84 4.61 -10.49 -7.27
N ILE A 85 5.51 -9.84 -6.54
CA ILE A 85 5.19 -9.21 -5.26
C ILE A 85 4.20 -8.06 -5.48
N ALA A 86 4.44 -7.18 -6.46
CA ALA A 86 3.55 -6.07 -6.76
C ALA A 86 2.12 -6.56 -7.07
N LEU A 87 2.00 -7.56 -7.95
CA LEU A 87 0.71 -8.19 -8.29
C LEU A 87 0.04 -8.83 -7.06
N THR A 88 0.82 -9.51 -6.23
CA THR A 88 0.31 -10.16 -5.02
C THR A 88 -0.23 -9.14 -4.01
N LEU A 89 0.50 -8.04 -3.80
CA LEU A 89 0.12 -6.98 -2.89
C LEU A 89 -1.12 -6.22 -3.38
N ASP A 90 -1.24 -6.00 -4.69
CA ASP A 90 -2.43 -5.40 -5.30
C ASP A 90 -3.69 -6.23 -5.02
N ALA A 91 -3.64 -7.53 -5.32
CA ALA A 91 -4.74 -8.45 -5.03
C ALA A 91 -5.04 -8.57 -3.53
N ALA A 92 -4.01 -8.53 -2.67
CA ALA A 92 -4.20 -8.56 -1.23
C ALA A 92 -4.87 -7.29 -0.70
N LEU A 93 -4.55 -6.13 -1.28
CA LEU A 93 -5.19 -4.86 -0.94
C LEU A 93 -6.67 -4.89 -1.33
N ASP A 94 -6.99 -5.33 -2.53
CA ASP A 94 -8.38 -5.51 -2.98
C ASP A 94 -9.16 -6.47 -2.09
N ALA A 95 -8.57 -7.63 -1.77
CA ALA A 95 -9.18 -8.58 -0.85
C ALA A 95 -9.39 -7.95 0.53
N SER A 96 -8.42 -7.19 1.05
CA SER A 96 -8.56 -6.52 2.34
C SER A 96 -9.70 -5.50 2.34
N LEU A 97 -9.90 -4.79 1.23
CA LEU A 97 -10.99 -3.83 1.06
C LEU A 97 -12.35 -4.54 1.01
N VAL A 98 -12.44 -5.66 0.28
CA VAL A 98 -13.66 -6.48 0.21
C VAL A 98 -14.00 -7.08 1.58
N LEU A 99 -13.01 -7.59 2.32
CA LEU A 99 -13.23 -8.12 3.67
C LEU A 99 -13.54 -7.03 4.71
N ALA A 100 -13.01 -5.82 4.52
CA ALA A 100 -13.25 -4.70 5.41
C ALA A 100 -14.65 -4.11 5.23
N LYS A 101 -15.19 -4.14 4.00
CA LYS A 101 -16.57 -3.76 3.72
C LYS A 101 -17.51 -4.75 4.43
N ARG A 102 -18.18 -4.27 5.47
CA ARG A 102 -19.27 -5.01 6.12
C ARG A 102 -20.58 -4.49 5.55
N GLU A 103 -21.33 -5.38 4.93
CA GLU A 103 -22.73 -5.14 4.60
C GLU A 103 -23.57 -5.74 5.74
N GLU A 104 -24.39 -4.90 6.37
CA GLU A 104 -25.37 -5.33 7.36
C GLU A 104 -26.74 -5.03 6.73
N GLU A 105 -27.58 -6.06 6.56
CA GLU A 105 -28.92 -5.95 5.97
C GLU A 105 -28.98 -5.38 4.53
N GLY A 106 -27.88 -5.48 3.76
CA GLY A 106 -27.80 -4.98 2.39
C GLY A 106 -27.37 -3.52 2.27
N GLU A 107 -27.06 -2.87 3.40
CA GLU A 107 -26.50 -1.52 3.43
C GLU A 107 -25.02 -1.56 3.83
N PRO A 108 -24.12 -0.84 3.11
CA PRO A 108 -22.70 -0.80 3.45
C PRO A 108 -22.47 0.01 4.73
N VAL A 109 -22.07 -0.67 5.82
CA VAL A 109 -21.75 -0.03 7.11
C VAL A 109 -20.28 0.35 7.14
N ALA A 110 -19.98 1.63 6.87
CA ALA A 110 -18.63 2.17 7.04
C ALA A 110 -18.34 2.39 8.53
N ALA A 111 -17.27 1.79 9.07
CA ALA A 111 -16.89 1.94 10.48
C ALA A 111 -16.59 3.40 10.92
N LEU A 112 -16.42 4.32 9.96
CA LEU A 112 -16.14 5.74 10.20
C LEU A 112 -17.40 6.59 10.40
N SER A 113 -18.58 6.16 9.93
CA SER A 113 -19.81 6.95 10.03
C SER A 113 -20.40 6.97 11.45
N SER A 114 -20.03 6.03 12.32
CA SER A 114 -20.54 5.99 13.70
C SER A 114 -19.92 7.06 14.61
N ARG A 115 -18.69 7.52 14.33
CA ARG A 115 -17.99 8.54 15.15
C ARG A 115 -18.51 9.96 14.92
N GLY A 116 -19.19 10.22 13.80
CA GLY A 116 -19.72 11.55 13.45
C GLY A 116 -21.16 11.80 13.92
N ALA A 117 -21.87 10.76 14.36
CA ALA A 117 -23.28 10.84 14.76
C ALA A 117 -23.47 11.14 16.27
N GLU A 118 -22.51 10.79 17.12
CA GLU A 118 -22.62 11.00 18.58
C GLU A 118 -22.44 12.47 19.02
N SER A 119 -21.92 13.36 18.16
CA SER A 119 -21.76 14.79 18.48
C SER A 119 -22.91 15.69 18.01
N ARG A 120 -24.04 15.15 17.54
CA ARG A 120 -25.14 15.97 16.97
C ARG A 120 -26.55 15.66 17.50
N SER A 121 -26.67 15.25 18.77
CA SER A 121 -27.96 15.20 19.46
C SER A 121 -28.20 16.45 20.31
N LEU A 122 -28.30 17.62 19.67
CA LEU A 122 -28.97 18.79 20.23
C LEU A 122 -29.77 19.46 19.10
N THR A 123 -31.10 19.35 19.20
CA THR A 123 -32.18 20.15 18.60
C THR A 123 -31.95 20.77 17.20
N PRO A 124 -32.77 20.44 16.18
CA PRO A 124 -32.67 21.10 14.88
C PRO A 124 -33.19 22.55 14.97
N PRO A 125 -32.42 23.59 14.57
CA PRO A 125 -33.04 24.79 14.05
C PRO A 125 -33.44 24.53 12.60
N ALA A 126 -34.66 24.91 12.27
CA ALA A 126 -35.13 25.00 10.91
C ALA A 126 -34.19 25.86 10.06
N ASP A 127 -34.10 25.50 8.79
CA ASP A 127 -33.53 26.30 7.70
C ASP A 127 -32.01 26.53 7.77
N ARG A 128 -31.25 25.60 7.17
CA ARG A 128 -29.86 25.87 6.77
C ARG A 128 -29.66 25.42 5.33
N THR A 129 -29.64 26.41 4.45
CA THR A 129 -29.10 26.33 3.11
C THR A 129 -27.67 25.77 3.17
N THR A 130 -27.37 24.80 2.33
CA THR A 130 -26.01 24.29 2.16
C THR A 130 -25.18 25.36 1.46
N VAL A 131 -24.35 26.07 2.21
CA VAL A 131 -23.32 26.97 1.67
C VAL A 131 -22.09 26.13 1.36
N ALA A 132 -21.70 26.07 0.09
CA ALA A 132 -20.37 25.63 -0.30
C ALA A 132 -19.40 26.77 0.01
N ASP A 133 -18.52 26.56 0.99
CA ASP A 133 -17.33 27.39 1.23
C ASP A 133 -16.34 27.11 0.09
N GLY A 134 -16.65 27.67 -1.08
CA GLY A 134 -15.74 27.77 -2.19
C GLY A 134 -14.72 28.82 -1.83
N GLY A 135 -13.53 28.37 -1.44
CA GLY A 135 -12.44 29.23 -1.04
C GLY A 135 -12.09 30.24 -2.12
N ASP A 136 -12.02 31.50 -1.71
CA ASP A 136 -11.13 32.48 -2.30
C ASP A 136 -10.96 33.58 -1.25
N ASP A 137 -9.73 33.76 -0.77
CA ASP A 137 -9.23 34.98 -0.13
C ASP A 137 -7.70 34.88 -0.09
N VAL A 138 -7.07 34.98 -1.27
CA VAL A 138 -5.68 35.44 -1.33
C VAL A 138 -5.71 36.93 -1.00
N GLU A 139 -5.46 37.25 0.27
CA GLU A 139 -5.10 38.59 0.71
C GLU A 139 -3.84 39.04 -0.03
N ALA A 140 -4.01 39.78 -1.13
CA ALA A 140 -2.96 40.64 -1.65
C ALA A 140 -2.99 41.96 -0.85
N GLU A 141 -2.28 41.95 0.28
CA GLU A 141 -1.93 43.17 1.02
C GLU A 141 -1.22 44.17 0.11
N GLY A 142 -1.57 45.44 0.32
CA GLY A 142 -1.21 46.55 -0.54
C GLY A 142 0.24 47.01 -0.41
N GLY A 143 0.81 47.38 -1.55
CA GLY A 143 1.93 48.31 -1.63
C GLY A 143 1.43 49.64 -2.21
N GLY A 144 1.32 50.67 -1.36
CA GLY A 144 1.44 52.07 -1.80
C GLY A 144 2.82 52.29 -2.44
N GLU A 145 3.11 53.34 -3.21
CA GLU A 145 2.74 54.74 -3.05
C GLU A 145 3.17 55.51 -4.32
N THR A 146 2.40 56.56 -4.65
CA THR A 146 2.78 57.90 -5.13
C THR A 146 4.01 58.10 -6.06
N ARG A 147 3.76 58.55 -7.30
CA ARG A 147 4.05 59.92 -7.80
C ARG A 147 3.66 60.08 -9.27
#